data_AF-A0A958XQM6-F1
#
_entry.id   AF-A0A958XQM6-F1
#
_cell.length_a   1.000
_cell.length_b   1.000
_cell.length_c   1.000
_cell.angle_alpha   90.00
_cell.angle_beta   90.00
_cell.angle_gamma   90.00
#
_symmetry.space_group_name_H-M   'P 1'
#
loop_
_entity.id
_entity.type
_entity.pdbx_description
1 polymer ?
#
loop_
_entity_poly.entity_id
_entity_poly.type
_entity_poly.pdbx_seq_one_letter_code
_entity_poly.pdbx_strand_id
1 'polypeptide(L)'
;MKISTLLLLFPVLLNAQHSAFLKDPDIVWATEVTQDWVVDLPTFDAELEIGITTIKLLRTERNAGFWNMPYLTELVFQAVRSGHLAVYLDEACAQPAFPEQVLYSQDTILTFDLETYEEKKQVVQNEWCPHAWRLKQVLAYHRKPALWSTRVEAIAPLGVIRNMSGDSIGIKPLFWFKPANKRPRIRTKGLVWAKKILGRQDGATVPVTSARPVKVSVGYQNPVPHFLEVMKNDYRKPFYDNWNEKLLTPAERNGMLSRTDTVIVYDPETYQETAAIVRNDLNINNIRELRLLQSWYWDERRSCLYICLDAIAPLLDVFDHEGNFRYKRPLFYRRTKK
;
A
#
# COMPACT_ATOMS: atom_id res chain seq x y z
N MET A 1 48.06 -29.52 9.44
CA MET A 1 46.59 -29.36 9.45
C MET A 1 46.27 -27.88 9.35
N LYS A 2 45.85 -27.41 8.17
CA LYS A 2 45.43 -26.02 7.95
C LYS A 2 43.95 -25.93 8.28
N ILE A 3 43.59 -25.19 9.32
CA ILE A 3 42.19 -24.86 9.64
C ILE A 3 41.84 -23.63 8.79
N SER A 4 41.06 -23.85 7.74
CA SER A 4 40.44 -22.78 6.96
C SER A 4 39.28 -22.19 7.75
N THR A 5 39.44 -20.96 8.22
CA THR A 5 38.36 -20.16 8.81
C THR A 5 37.44 -19.68 7.70
N LEU A 6 36.28 -20.34 7.56
CA LEU A 6 35.20 -19.91 6.67
C LEU A 6 34.58 -18.63 7.25
N LEU A 7 34.93 -17.47 6.68
CA LEU A 7 34.25 -16.21 6.97
C LEU A 7 32.81 -16.28 6.45
N LEU A 8 31.87 -16.51 7.36
CA LEU A 8 30.44 -16.30 7.13
C LEU A 8 30.21 -14.79 6.94
N LEU A 9 30.16 -14.34 5.69
CA LEU A 9 29.62 -13.03 5.32
C LEU A 9 28.12 -13.03 5.60
N PHE A 10 27.73 -12.64 6.81
CA PHE A 10 26.36 -12.25 7.13
C PHE A 10 25.97 -11.01 6.29
N PRO A 11 24.70 -10.88 5.88
CA PRO A 11 24.24 -9.76 5.04
C PRO A 11 24.11 -8.49 5.89
N VAL A 12 25.23 -7.77 6.09
CA VAL A 12 25.25 -6.52 6.87
C VAL A 12 24.66 -5.32 6.11
N LEU A 13 24.39 -5.45 4.80
CA LEU A 13 24.00 -4.30 3.97
C LEU A 13 22.50 -3.90 4.03
N LEU A 14 21.61 -4.74 4.59
CA LEU A 14 20.18 -4.41 4.71
C LEU A 14 19.82 -3.63 5.99
N ASN A 15 20.67 -3.64 7.02
CA ASN A 15 20.34 -3.05 8.32
C ASN A 15 20.53 -1.52 8.42
N ALA A 16 21.17 -0.88 7.45
CA ALA A 16 21.51 0.54 7.56
C ALA A 16 20.31 1.47 7.35
N GLN A 17 19.37 1.14 6.45
CA GLN A 17 18.30 2.06 6.02
C GLN A 17 17.16 2.21 7.04
N HIS A 18 16.84 1.16 7.80
CA HIS A 18 15.72 1.20 8.74
C HIS A 18 16.08 1.73 10.14
N SER A 19 17.37 1.93 10.42
CA SER A 19 17.89 1.97 11.79
C SER A 19 17.29 3.08 12.65
N ALA A 20 16.96 4.25 12.12
CA ALA A 20 16.35 5.33 12.92
C ALA A 20 14.86 5.10 13.20
N PHE A 21 14.12 4.55 12.25
CA PHE A 21 12.67 4.32 12.38
C PHE A 21 12.36 3.18 13.34
N LEU A 22 13.13 2.09 13.27
CA LEU A 22 12.91 0.89 14.10
C LEU A 22 13.50 0.99 15.52
N LYS A 23 14.26 2.06 15.82
CA LYS A 23 14.82 2.33 17.15
C LYS A 23 13.78 2.67 18.21
N ASP A 24 12.56 3.03 17.81
CA ASP A 24 11.47 3.27 18.76
C ASP A 24 11.18 1.98 19.55
N PRO A 25 11.33 2.00 20.89
CA PRO A 25 11.09 0.82 21.74
C PRO A 25 9.61 0.42 21.78
N ASP A 26 8.68 1.31 21.43
CA ASP A 26 7.26 1.00 21.37
C ASP A 26 6.91 0.19 20.11
N ILE A 27 7.76 0.20 19.06
CA ILE A 27 7.59 -0.66 17.89
C ILE A 27 7.94 -2.09 18.28
N VAL A 28 6.93 -2.95 18.35
CA VAL A 28 7.09 -4.37 18.72
C VAL A 28 6.98 -5.31 17.53
N TRP A 29 6.43 -4.83 16.42
CA TRP A 29 6.30 -5.58 15.17
C TRP A 29 6.48 -4.63 14.00
N ALA A 30 7.22 -5.05 12.98
CA ALA A 30 7.34 -4.36 11.71
C ALA A 30 7.69 -5.32 10.58
N THR A 31 7.11 -5.10 9.40
CA THR A 31 7.35 -5.87 8.18
C THR A 31 7.60 -4.93 7.01
N GLU A 32 8.41 -5.36 6.05
CA GLU A 32 8.41 -4.78 4.72
C GLU A 32 7.15 -5.20 3.97
N VAL A 33 6.62 -4.26 3.19
CA VAL A 33 5.45 -4.44 2.33
C VAL A 33 5.80 -3.85 0.96
N THR A 34 5.55 -4.66 -0.08
CA THR A 34 5.60 -4.22 -1.48
C THR A 34 4.20 -4.33 -2.05
N GLN A 35 3.69 -3.25 -2.63
CA GLN A 35 2.33 -3.20 -3.18
C GLN A 35 2.34 -2.42 -4.50
N ASP A 36 1.58 -2.90 -5.47
CA ASP A 36 1.41 -2.23 -6.76
C ASP A 36 0.06 -1.49 -6.76
N TRP A 37 0.07 -0.24 -7.21
CA TRP A 37 -1.09 0.65 -7.16
C TRP A 37 -1.36 1.29 -8.50
N VAL A 38 -2.60 1.20 -8.97
CA VAL A 38 -3.10 2.07 -10.03
C VAL A 38 -3.67 3.31 -9.37
N VAL A 39 -3.13 4.49 -9.69
CA VAL A 39 -3.56 5.77 -9.08
C VAL A 39 -4.00 6.82 -10.07
N ASP A 40 -3.67 6.64 -11.35
CA ASP A 40 -4.06 7.51 -12.44
C ASP A 40 -5.16 6.83 -13.23
N LEU A 41 -6.36 7.40 -13.17
CA LEU A 41 -7.57 6.90 -13.80
C LEU A 41 -8.26 8.03 -14.56
N PRO A 42 -8.96 7.70 -15.67
CA PRO A 42 -9.52 8.70 -16.56
C PRO A 42 -10.76 9.42 -15.99
N THR A 43 -11.44 8.81 -15.01
CA THR A 43 -12.70 9.34 -14.44
C THR A 43 -12.74 9.18 -12.93
N PHE A 44 -13.47 10.07 -12.25
CA PHE A 44 -13.69 9.98 -10.80
C PHE A 44 -14.54 8.77 -10.41
N ASP A 45 -15.45 8.32 -11.27
CA ASP A 45 -16.26 7.12 -11.00
C ASP A 45 -15.37 5.87 -10.95
N ALA A 46 -14.45 5.73 -11.92
CA ALA A 46 -13.47 4.65 -11.90
C ALA A 46 -12.58 4.71 -10.66
N GLU A 47 -12.21 5.91 -10.19
CA GLU A 47 -11.46 6.07 -8.94
C GLU A 47 -12.25 5.51 -7.76
N LEU A 48 -13.51 5.90 -7.61
CA LEU A 48 -14.36 5.49 -6.50
C LEU A 48 -14.58 3.97 -6.46
N GLU A 49 -14.78 3.35 -7.62
CA GLU A 49 -14.93 1.89 -7.75
C GLU A 49 -13.73 1.14 -7.15
N ILE A 50 -12.51 1.59 -7.43
CA ILE A 50 -11.29 0.97 -6.90
C ILE A 50 -10.81 1.54 -5.56
N GLY A 51 -11.63 2.38 -4.91
CA GLY A 51 -11.35 2.91 -3.58
C GLY A 51 -10.41 4.12 -3.54
N ILE A 52 -10.33 4.89 -4.61
CA ILE A 52 -9.58 6.15 -4.68
C ILE A 52 -10.54 7.32 -4.56
N THR A 53 -10.11 8.37 -3.87
CA THR A 53 -10.82 9.63 -3.78
C THR A 53 -9.85 10.76 -4.05
N THR A 54 -10.08 11.51 -5.12
CA THR A 54 -9.35 12.74 -5.39
C THR A 54 -9.63 13.79 -4.30
N ILE A 55 -8.58 14.26 -3.63
CA ILE A 55 -8.64 15.33 -2.62
C ILE A 55 -8.34 16.69 -3.25
N LYS A 56 -7.36 16.72 -4.17
CA LYS A 56 -6.86 17.96 -4.76
C LYS A 56 -6.28 17.70 -6.14
N LEU A 57 -6.70 18.49 -7.12
CA LEU A 57 -6.08 18.60 -8.44
C LEU A 57 -6.04 20.08 -8.80
N LEU A 58 -4.85 20.63 -8.96
CA LEU A 58 -4.64 22.02 -9.35
C LEU A 58 -3.91 22.07 -10.69
N ARG A 59 -4.49 22.81 -11.64
CA ARG A 59 -3.75 23.22 -12.84
C ARG A 59 -2.85 24.41 -12.50
N THR A 60 -1.61 24.34 -12.97
CA THR A 60 -0.59 25.38 -12.85
C THR A 60 0.00 25.62 -14.23
N GLU A 61 0.72 26.73 -14.43
CA GLU A 61 1.41 26.98 -15.71
C GLU A 61 2.36 25.84 -16.11
N ARG A 62 2.96 25.16 -15.12
CA ARG A 62 3.89 24.04 -15.36
C ARG A 62 3.19 22.78 -15.87
N ASN A 63 1.91 22.61 -15.56
CA ASN A 63 1.13 21.44 -15.93
C ASN A 63 -0.07 21.78 -16.85
N ALA A 64 -0.17 23.04 -17.30
CA ALA A 64 -1.24 23.53 -18.16
C ALA A 64 -1.24 22.87 -19.55
N GLY A 65 -0.07 22.44 -20.03
CA GLY A 65 0.07 21.76 -21.33
C GLY A 65 -0.50 20.34 -21.37
N PHE A 66 -0.91 19.77 -20.24
CA PHE A 66 -1.53 18.45 -20.22
C PHE A 66 -2.99 18.55 -20.62
N TRP A 67 -3.34 17.99 -21.78
CA TRP A 67 -4.71 17.91 -22.29
C TRP A 67 -5.64 17.18 -21.30
N ASN A 68 -5.10 16.22 -20.54
CA ASN A 68 -5.81 15.41 -19.54
C ASN A 68 -5.78 16.02 -18.12
N MET A 69 -6.37 15.31 -17.15
CA MET A 69 -6.15 15.57 -15.72
C MET A 69 -4.65 15.46 -15.39
N PRO A 70 -4.11 16.27 -14.45
CA PRO A 70 -2.71 16.18 -14.08
C PRO A 70 -2.46 14.83 -13.39
N TYR A 71 -2.05 13.83 -14.15
CA TYR A 71 -1.73 12.50 -13.64
C TYR A 71 -0.43 12.52 -12.85
N LEU A 72 -0.31 11.65 -11.85
CA LEU A 72 0.90 11.52 -11.07
C LEU A 72 2.08 11.11 -11.97
N THR A 73 1.83 10.22 -12.94
CA THR A 73 2.81 9.83 -13.96
C THR A 73 3.43 11.02 -14.66
N GLU A 74 2.62 11.93 -15.20
CA GLU A 74 3.11 13.10 -15.93
C GLU A 74 3.92 14.04 -15.02
N LEU A 75 3.41 14.29 -13.81
CA LEU A 75 4.06 15.14 -12.82
C LEU A 75 5.44 14.61 -12.41
N VAL A 76 5.55 13.29 -12.20
CA VAL A 76 6.82 12.64 -11.88
C VAL A 76 7.76 12.65 -13.08
N PHE A 77 7.29 12.26 -14.26
CA PHE A 77 8.13 12.18 -15.46
C PHE A 77 8.66 13.56 -15.87
N GLN A 78 7.84 14.61 -15.75
CA GLN A 78 8.29 15.99 -15.96
C GLN A 78 9.38 16.38 -14.95
N ALA A 79 9.24 15.98 -13.68
CA ALA A 79 10.26 16.25 -12.67
C ALA A 79 11.57 15.49 -12.92
N VAL A 80 11.51 14.26 -13.44
CA VAL A 80 12.70 13.49 -13.86
C VAL A 80 13.35 14.14 -15.08
N ARG A 81 12.56 14.46 -16.12
CA ARG A 81 13.04 15.10 -17.35
C ARG A 81 13.71 16.45 -17.10
N SER A 82 13.21 17.20 -16.12
CA SER A 82 13.79 18.49 -15.72
C SER A 82 14.92 18.38 -14.69
N GLY A 83 15.33 17.16 -14.31
CA GLY A 83 16.43 16.93 -13.35
C GLY A 83 16.11 17.31 -11.91
N HIS A 84 14.84 17.59 -11.58
CA HIS A 84 14.42 17.98 -10.24
C HIS A 84 14.07 16.80 -9.33
N LEU A 85 14.03 15.58 -9.86
CA LEU A 85 13.79 14.36 -9.10
C LEU A 85 14.96 13.39 -9.31
N ALA A 86 15.64 13.03 -8.22
CA ALA A 86 16.66 12.00 -8.24
C ALA A 86 16.02 10.61 -8.40
N VAL A 87 16.52 9.86 -9.37
CA VAL A 87 16.04 8.51 -9.73
C VAL A 87 17.16 7.49 -9.68
N TYR A 88 16.79 6.22 -9.52
CA TYR A 88 17.70 5.12 -9.24
C TYR A 88 17.31 3.86 -10.02
N LEU A 89 18.29 3.01 -10.32
CA LEU A 89 18.07 1.74 -11.03
C LEU A 89 17.57 0.63 -10.10
N ASP A 90 17.89 0.72 -8.81
CA ASP A 90 17.61 -0.32 -7.81
C ASP A 90 16.61 0.13 -6.74
N GLU A 91 15.96 -0.86 -6.14
CA GLU A 91 14.91 -0.67 -5.14
C GLU A 91 15.40 -0.10 -3.80
N ALA A 92 16.69 -0.22 -3.49
CA ALA A 92 17.29 0.40 -2.30
C ALA A 92 17.68 1.87 -2.57
N CYS A 93 17.50 2.33 -3.81
CA CYS A 93 17.89 3.65 -4.29
C CYS A 93 19.35 3.97 -3.94
N ALA A 94 20.24 3.06 -4.31
CA ALA A 94 21.69 3.13 -4.08
C ALA A 94 22.48 3.45 -5.37
N GLN A 95 21.94 3.09 -6.53
CA GLN A 95 22.53 3.28 -7.86
C GLN A 95 21.76 4.39 -8.60
N PRO A 96 22.28 5.63 -8.67
CA PRO A 96 21.65 6.70 -9.41
C PRO A 96 21.46 6.34 -10.89
N ALA A 97 20.35 6.77 -11.46
CA ALA A 97 20.05 6.65 -12.87
C ALA A 97 20.02 8.03 -13.52
N PHE A 98 20.39 8.09 -14.81
CA PHE A 98 20.21 9.30 -15.61
C PHE A 98 18.83 9.28 -16.28
N PRO A 99 18.15 10.44 -16.43
CA PRO A 99 16.83 10.52 -17.07
C PRO A 99 16.76 9.80 -18.43
N GLU A 100 17.79 9.95 -19.26
CA GLU A 100 17.86 9.37 -20.61
C GLU A 100 17.84 7.83 -20.58
N GLN A 101 18.29 7.21 -19.49
CA GLN A 101 18.33 5.76 -19.34
C GLN A 101 16.97 5.17 -18.97
N VAL A 102 16.07 5.97 -18.37
CA VAL A 102 14.87 5.46 -17.70
C VAL A 102 13.56 6.00 -18.28
N LEU A 103 13.60 7.12 -19.00
CA LEU A 103 12.41 7.74 -19.60
C LEU A 103 12.00 7.11 -20.94
N TYR A 104 12.93 6.46 -21.63
CA TYR A 104 12.70 5.91 -22.96
C TYR A 104 12.91 4.40 -23.00
N SER A 105 12.04 3.70 -23.72
CA SER A 105 12.31 2.36 -24.22
C SER A 105 12.94 2.47 -25.60
N GLN A 106 13.98 1.67 -25.85
CA GLN A 106 14.52 1.49 -27.20
C GLN A 106 13.71 0.40 -27.89
N ASP A 107 13.17 0.72 -29.05
CA ASP A 107 12.50 -0.22 -29.94
C ASP A 107 13.19 -0.20 -31.31
N THR A 108 12.99 -1.24 -32.10
CA THR A 108 13.51 -1.31 -33.46
C THR A 108 12.37 -1.51 -34.44
N ILE A 109 12.20 -0.57 -35.37
CA ILE A 109 11.30 -0.74 -36.50
C ILE A 109 12.11 -1.18 -37.72
N LEU A 110 11.53 -2.12 -38.48
CA LEU A 110 12.03 -2.50 -39.79
C LEU A 110 11.27 -1.67 -40.81
N THR A 111 12.01 -0.88 -41.57
CA THR A 111 11.48 -0.08 -42.69
C THR A 111 12.07 -0.60 -43.99
N PHE A 112 11.37 -0.45 -45.10
CA PHE A 112 11.88 -0.84 -46.41
C PHE A 112 12.13 0.42 -47.22
N ASP A 113 13.27 0.48 -47.90
CA ASP A 113 13.49 1.47 -48.94
C ASP A 113 12.53 1.19 -50.10
N LEU A 114 11.72 2.18 -50.50
CA LEU A 114 10.67 1.99 -51.52
C LEU A 114 11.23 1.76 -52.93
N GLU A 115 12.48 2.17 -53.19
CA GLU A 115 13.11 2.02 -54.51
C GLU A 115 13.98 0.76 -54.56
N THR A 116 14.78 0.50 -53.52
CA THR A 116 15.72 -0.62 -53.50
C THR A 116 15.17 -1.88 -52.84
N TYR A 117 14.03 -1.79 -52.15
CA TYR A 117 13.45 -2.85 -51.32
C TYR A 117 14.40 -3.38 -50.23
N GLU A 118 15.48 -2.66 -49.92
CA GLU A 118 16.41 -3.03 -48.87
C GLU A 118 15.80 -2.76 -47.49
N GLU A 119 15.95 -3.72 -46.59
CA GLU A 119 15.51 -3.61 -45.20
C GLU A 119 16.44 -2.65 -44.43
N LYS A 120 15.87 -1.56 -43.93
CA LYS A 120 16.52 -0.58 -43.06
C LYS A 120 16.01 -0.75 -41.64
N LYS A 121 16.91 -1.20 -40.76
CA LYS A 121 16.68 -1.30 -39.33
C LYS A 121 16.85 0.09 -38.68
N GLN A 122 15.78 0.67 -38.15
CA GLN A 122 15.81 1.95 -37.45
C GLN A 122 15.51 1.75 -35.96
N VAL A 123 16.35 2.32 -35.10
CA VAL A 123 16.11 2.33 -33.65
C VAL A 123 15.27 3.56 -33.31
N VAL A 124 14.11 3.33 -32.72
CA VAL A 124 13.16 4.37 -32.28
C VAL A 124 13.14 4.41 -30.76
N GLN A 125 13.02 5.61 -30.20
CA GLN A 125 12.84 5.81 -28.77
C GLN A 125 11.37 6.12 -28.49
N ASN A 126 10.73 5.27 -27.71
CA ASN A 126 9.35 5.48 -27.26
C ASN A 126 9.35 5.88 -25.78
N GLU A 127 8.56 6.88 -25.41
CA GLU A 127 8.35 7.22 -24.00
C GLU A 127 7.55 6.12 -23.30
N TRP A 128 7.89 5.87 -22.04
CA TRP A 128 7.10 4.95 -21.23
C TRP A 128 5.75 5.55 -20.86
N CYS A 129 4.70 4.75 -20.99
CA CYS A 129 3.38 5.02 -20.40
C CYS A 129 3.16 4.05 -19.23
N PRO A 130 3.61 4.36 -18.01
CA PRO A 130 3.40 3.49 -16.86
C PRO A 130 1.93 3.49 -16.43
N HIS A 131 1.43 2.32 -16.06
CA HIS A 131 0.02 2.11 -15.69
C HIS A 131 -0.18 1.88 -14.18
N ALA A 132 0.90 1.59 -13.46
CA ALA A 132 0.87 1.28 -12.03
C ALA A 132 2.14 1.76 -11.33
N TRP A 133 2.11 1.72 -10.00
CA TRP A 133 3.18 2.18 -9.12
C TRP A 133 3.52 1.14 -8.09
N ARG A 134 4.78 0.69 -8.05
CA ARG A 134 5.26 -0.21 -7.01
C ARG A 134 5.76 0.58 -5.82
N LEU A 135 5.07 0.45 -4.69
CA LEU A 135 5.40 1.07 -3.41
C LEU A 135 6.11 0.06 -2.50
N LYS A 136 7.30 0.41 -2.01
CA LYS A 136 8.00 -0.31 -0.95
C LYS A 136 8.00 0.51 0.34
N GLN A 137 7.47 -0.08 1.40
CA GLN A 137 7.34 0.57 2.69
C GLN A 137 7.49 -0.41 3.84
N VAL A 138 7.94 0.08 5.00
CA VAL A 138 7.88 -0.65 6.27
C VAL A 138 6.60 -0.28 6.99
N LEU A 139 5.78 -1.27 7.31
CA LEU A 139 4.62 -1.12 8.18
C LEU A 139 5.01 -1.55 9.60
N ALA A 140 4.74 -0.71 10.60
CA ALA A 140 5.10 -0.95 11.99
C ALA A 140 3.90 -0.79 12.94
N TYR A 141 3.85 -1.64 13.96
CA TYR A 141 2.87 -1.61 15.04
C TYR A 141 3.52 -1.16 16.36
N HIS A 142 2.88 -0.17 16.98
CA HIS A 142 3.31 0.45 18.23
C HIS A 142 2.46 -0.06 19.39
N ARG A 143 3.08 -0.76 20.34
CA ARG A 143 2.40 -1.42 21.47
C ARG A 143 1.62 -0.44 22.34
N LYS A 144 2.28 0.50 23.00
CA LYS A 144 1.64 1.38 23.99
C LYS A 144 0.47 2.21 23.41
N PRO A 145 0.65 2.93 22.29
CA PRO A 145 -0.45 3.72 21.72
C PRO A 145 -1.45 2.87 20.91
N ALA A 146 -1.15 1.59 20.65
CA ALA A 146 -1.89 0.72 19.74
C ALA A 146 -2.14 1.40 18.38
N LEU A 147 -1.07 1.95 17.83
CA LEU A 147 -1.07 2.69 16.58
C LEU A 147 -0.20 2.00 15.55
N TRP A 148 -0.46 2.35 14.30
CA TRP A 148 0.30 1.89 13.16
C TRP A 148 0.99 3.08 12.50
N SER A 149 2.14 2.83 11.91
CA SER A 149 2.88 3.81 11.13
C SER A 149 3.51 3.15 9.92
N THR A 150 3.65 3.89 8.83
CA THR A 150 4.46 3.46 7.69
C THR A 150 5.69 4.35 7.54
N ARG A 151 6.74 3.76 6.98
CA ARG A 151 7.86 4.47 6.40
C ARG A 151 8.05 3.97 4.97
N VAL A 152 7.81 4.83 4.01
CA VAL A 152 8.08 4.58 2.60
C VAL A 152 9.57 4.66 2.35
N GLU A 153 10.12 3.61 1.75
CA GLU A 153 11.54 3.51 1.43
C GLU A 153 11.78 3.89 -0.03
N ALA A 154 10.93 3.38 -0.95
CA ALA A 154 11.04 3.68 -2.37
C ALA A 154 9.70 3.50 -3.09
N ILE A 155 9.57 4.15 -4.24
CA ILE A 155 8.46 3.92 -5.17
C ILE A 155 9.00 3.91 -6.61
N ALA A 156 8.34 3.16 -7.49
CA ALA A 156 8.67 3.10 -8.91
C ALA A 156 7.42 3.09 -9.80
N PRO A 157 7.39 3.85 -10.90
CA PRO A 157 6.44 3.61 -11.97
C PRO A 157 6.72 2.26 -12.65
N LEU A 158 5.65 1.55 -13.00
CA LEU A 158 5.71 0.23 -13.63
C LEU A 158 5.36 0.33 -15.11
N GLY A 159 6.31 -0.08 -15.95
CA GLY A 159 6.11 -0.21 -17.39
C GLY A 159 5.82 -1.64 -17.81
N VAL A 160 5.01 -1.79 -18.86
CA VAL A 160 4.71 -3.08 -19.48
C VAL A 160 5.87 -3.49 -20.37
N ILE A 161 6.37 -4.71 -20.17
CA ILE A 161 7.34 -5.34 -21.06
C ILE A 161 6.56 -6.06 -22.15
N ARG A 162 6.94 -5.85 -23.42
CA ARG A 162 6.33 -6.51 -24.56
C ARG A 162 7.31 -7.44 -25.25
N ASN A 163 6.82 -8.54 -25.82
CA ASN A 163 7.59 -9.39 -26.74
C ASN A 163 7.67 -8.75 -28.14
N MET A 164 8.36 -9.39 -29.08
CA MET A 164 8.46 -8.91 -30.47
C MET A 164 7.11 -8.84 -31.20
N SER A 165 6.12 -9.63 -30.77
CA SER A 165 4.75 -9.59 -31.29
C SER A 165 3.91 -8.45 -30.71
N GLY A 166 4.45 -7.70 -29.74
CA GLY A 166 3.74 -6.63 -29.03
C GLY A 166 2.91 -7.11 -27.83
N ASP A 167 2.88 -8.41 -27.53
CA ASP A 167 2.13 -8.94 -26.39
C ASP A 167 2.81 -8.59 -25.07
N SER A 168 2.01 -8.25 -24.06
CA SER A 168 2.50 -8.01 -22.70
C SER A 168 3.02 -9.31 -22.09
N ILE A 169 4.32 -9.34 -21.75
CA ILE A 169 4.97 -10.47 -21.08
C ILE A 169 5.23 -10.22 -19.59
N GLY A 170 4.95 -9.02 -19.10
CA GLY A 170 5.05 -8.70 -17.67
C GLY A 170 5.14 -7.20 -17.42
N ILE A 171 5.33 -6.85 -16.15
CA ILE A 171 5.55 -5.47 -15.72
C ILE A 171 6.85 -5.36 -14.93
N LYS A 172 7.59 -4.26 -15.11
CA LYS A 172 8.81 -3.98 -14.33
C LYS A 172 8.87 -2.53 -13.85
N PRO A 173 9.57 -2.28 -12.73
CA PRO A 173 10.01 -0.94 -12.36
C PRO A 173 10.83 -0.31 -13.50
N LEU A 174 10.51 0.93 -13.84
CA LEU A 174 11.28 1.72 -14.80
C LEU A 174 12.47 2.39 -14.12
N PHE A 175 12.20 3.02 -12.97
CA PHE A 175 13.18 3.62 -12.08
C PHE A 175 12.58 3.73 -10.69
N TRP A 176 13.43 3.87 -9.67
CA TRP A 176 13.01 4.07 -8.29
C TRP A 176 13.33 5.50 -7.86
N PHE A 177 12.54 6.06 -6.94
CA PHE A 177 12.87 7.29 -6.24
C PHE A 177 12.34 7.24 -4.81
N LYS A 178 12.80 8.18 -3.97
CA LYS A 178 12.48 8.25 -2.54
C LYS A 178 11.36 9.25 -2.27
N PRO A 179 10.16 8.80 -1.84
CA PRO A 179 9.14 9.69 -1.33
C PRO A 179 9.53 10.30 0.03
N ALA A 180 8.90 11.42 0.37
CA ALA A 180 8.99 12.00 1.69
C ALA A 180 7.96 11.38 2.65
N ASN A 181 8.41 11.09 3.87
CA ASN A 181 7.60 10.44 4.92
C ASN A 181 6.85 11.42 5.84
N LYS A 182 6.95 12.73 5.59
CA LYS A 182 6.32 13.76 6.42
C LYS A 182 5.02 14.22 5.79
N ARG A 183 3.91 14.16 6.54
CA ARG A 183 2.61 14.64 6.04
C ARG A 183 2.66 16.13 5.69
N PRO A 184 2.35 16.53 4.44
CA PRO A 184 2.27 17.93 4.08
C PRO A 184 0.91 18.53 4.51
N ARG A 185 0.87 19.85 4.71
CA ARG A 185 -0.40 20.56 4.89
C ARG A 185 -1.10 20.70 3.53
N ILE A 186 -2.35 20.25 3.41
CA ILE A 186 -3.09 20.25 2.14
C ILE A 186 -3.19 21.64 1.48
N ARG A 187 -3.23 22.71 2.28
CA ARG A 187 -3.31 24.11 1.83
C ARG A 187 -1.97 24.68 1.32
N THR A 188 -0.89 23.90 1.34
CA THR A 188 0.42 24.34 0.82
C THR A 188 0.29 24.65 -0.68
N LYS A 189 0.77 25.82 -1.11
CA LYS A 189 0.62 26.30 -2.50
C LYS A 189 1.24 25.37 -3.54
N GLY A 190 2.39 24.74 -3.23
CA GLY A 190 3.08 23.82 -4.14
C GLY A 190 2.43 22.44 -4.29
N LEU A 191 1.48 22.10 -3.42
CA LEU A 191 0.81 20.81 -3.47
C LEU A 191 -0.30 20.86 -4.53
N VAL A 192 -0.07 20.24 -5.68
CA VAL A 192 -0.96 20.34 -6.84
C VAL A 192 -1.82 19.09 -7.04
N TRP A 193 -1.40 17.95 -6.50
CA TRP A 193 -2.11 16.69 -6.64
C TRP A 193 -2.20 15.99 -5.29
N ALA A 194 -3.37 15.48 -4.94
CA ALA A 194 -3.58 14.67 -3.76
C ALA A 194 -4.72 13.68 -3.97
N LYS A 195 -4.47 12.42 -3.61
CA LYS A 195 -5.49 11.37 -3.60
C LYS A 195 -5.46 10.60 -2.30
N LYS A 196 -6.64 10.20 -1.85
CA LYS A 196 -6.83 9.22 -0.78
C LYS A 196 -7.04 7.86 -1.43
N ILE A 197 -6.36 6.84 -0.93
CA ILE A 197 -6.36 5.50 -1.49
C ILE A 197 -6.72 4.53 -0.38
N LEU A 198 -7.87 3.89 -0.55
CA LEU A 198 -8.32 2.77 0.26
C LEU A 198 -7.86 1.48 -0.43
N GLY A 199 -7.15 0.61 0.28
CA GLY A 199 -6.67 -0.67 -0.26
C GLY A 199 -7.80 -1.67 -0.61
N ARG A 200 -8.55 -1.37 -1.67
CA ARG A 200 -9.55 -2.24 -2.31
C ARG A 200 -9.02 -2.93 -3.56
N GLN A 201 -7.96 -2.40 -4.15
CA GLN A 201 -7.29 -3.01 -5.31
C GLN A 201 -6.69 -4.37 -4.94
N ASP A 202 -6.55 -5.25 -5.92
CA ASP A 202 -5.92 -6.56 -5.72
C ASP A 202 -4.47 -6.40 -5.27
N GLY A 203 -4.06 -7.18 -4.26
CA GLY A 203 -2.72 -7.07 -3.67
C GLY A 203 -2.48 -5.83 -2.78
N ALA A 204 -3.49 -4.98 -2.56
CA ALA A 204 -3.40 -3.79 -1.72
C ALA A 204 -3.55 -4.06 -0.21
N THR A 205 -3.89 -5.28 0.17
CA THR A 205 -3.96 -5.70 1.58
C THR A 205 -2.60 -6.20 2.06
N VAL A 206 -2.38 -6.16 3.37
CA VAL A 206 -1.12 -6.61 3.98
C VAL A 206 -1.42 -7.82 4.84
N PRO A 207 -0.74 -8.97 4.65
CA PRO A 207 -0.93 -10.11 5.51
C PRO A 207 -0.50 -9.76 6.94
N VAL A 208 -1.29 -10.20 7.92
CA VAL A 208 -1.02 -9.98 9.34
C VAL A 208 0.22 -10.78 9.78
N THR A 209 0.39 -11.97 9.19
CA THR A 209 1.63 -12.75 9.33
C THR A 209 2.68 -12.19 8.38
N SER A 210 3.77 -11.71 8.96
CA SER A 210 4.83 -11.03 8.23
C SER A 210 5.58 -11.96 7.27
N ALA A 211 5.52 -11.69 5.96
CA ALA A 211 6.34 -12.38 4.97
C ALA A 211 7.81 -11.90 4.96
N ARG A 212 8.06 -10.65 5.35
CA ARG A 212 9.39 -10.02 5.38
C ARG A 212 9.58 -9.22 6.68
N PRO A 213 9.71 -9.92 7.84
CA PRO A 213 9.80 -9.25 9.12
C PRO A 213 11.11 -8.49 9.24
N VAL A 214 11.03 -7.22 9.66
CA VAL A 214 12.21 -6.40 9.99
C VAL A 214 12.35 -6.19 11.50
N LYS A 215 11.26 -6.35 12.27
CA LYS A 215 11.28 -6.37 13.74
C LYS A 215 10.12 -7.20 14.26
N VAL A 216 10.38 -8.16 15.15
CA VAL A 216 9.33 -8.92 15.84
C VAL A 216 9.77 -9.16 17.28
N SER A 217 9.00 -8.65 18.23
CA SER A 217 9.20 -8.90 19.65
C SER A 217 8.46 -10.18 20.06
N VAL A 218 8.96 -10.84 21.11
CA VAL A 218 8.31 -12.04 21.66
C VAL A 218 6.87 -11.73 22.07
N GLY A 219 5.91 -12.56 21.63
CA GLY A 219 4.48 -12.37 21.87
C GLY A 219 3.77 -11.44 20.88
N TYR A 220 4.50 -10.89 19.91
CA TYR A 220 3.97 -9.97 18.89
C TYR A 220 4.17 -10.48 17.46
N GLN A 221 4.30 -11.80 17.26
CA GLN A 221 4.38 -12.40 15.91
C GLN A 221 3.17 -12.02 15.04
N ASN A 222 2.01 -11.92 15.69
CA ASN A 222 0.79 -11.34 15.15
C ASN A 222 0.35 -10.18 16.07
N PRO A 223 0.31 -8.92 15.61
CA PRO A 223 -0.11 -7.78 16.42
C PRO A 223 -1.64 -7.65 16.60
N VAL A 224 -2.46 -8.39 15.84
CA VAL A 224 -3.93 -8.29 15.86
C VAL A 224 -4.54 -8.66 17.22
N PRO A 225 -4.15 -9.75 17.91
CA PRO A 225 -4.70 -10.07 19.24
C PRO A 225 -4.61 -8.90 20.23
N HIS A 226 -3.42 -8.31 20.38
CA HIS A 226 -3.23 -7.14 21.23
C HIS A 226 -4.01 -5.92 20.71
N PHE A 227 -4.11 -5.74 19.39
CA PHE A 227 -4.89 -4.65 18.82
C PHE A 227 -6.40 -4.76 19.12
N LEU A 228 -6.95 -5.98 19.07
CA LEU A 228 -8.34 -6.27 19.44
C LEU A 228 -8.56 -6.14 20.95
N GLU A 229 -7.60 -6.56 21.78
CA GLU A 229 -7.65 -6.38 23.23
C GLU A 229 -7.76 -4.89 23.60
N VAL A 230 -6.94 -4.05 22.95
CA VAL A 230 -7.00 -2.60 23.16
C VAL A 230 -8.33 -2.02 22.66
N MET A 231 -8.86 -2.51 21.52
CA MET A 231 -10.18 -2.11 21.03
C MET A 231 -11.28 -2.42 22.06
N LYS A 232 -11.22 -3.61 22.68
CA LYS A 232 -12.16 -4.09 23.70
C LYS A 232 -12.09 -3.29 25.00
N ASN A 233 -10.89 -3.04 25.51
CA ASN A 233 -10.68 -2.63 26.90
C ASN A 233 -10.34 -1.14 27.08
N ASP A 234 -9.80 -0.47 26.05
CA ASP A 234 -9.36 0.92 26.14
C ASP A 234 -10.29 1.86 25.35
N TYR A 235 -11.36 2.31 26.01
CA TYR A 235 -12.33 3.24 25.41
C TYR A 235 -11.79 4.66 25.22
N ARG A 236 -10.65 5.02 25.80
CA ARG A 236 -10.01 6.34 25.59
C ARG A 236 -9.35 6.41 24.21
N LYS A 237 -8.95 5.27 23.64
CA LYS A 237 -8.41 5.19 22.28
C LYS A 237 -9.54 5.21 21.26
N PRO A 238 -9.50 6.11 20.26
CA PRO A 238 -10.59 6.21 19.29
C PRO A 238 -10.48 5.13 18.21
N PHE A 239 -11.57 4.40 18.01
CA PHE A 239 -11.78 3.46 16.91
C PHE A 239 -13.04 3.87 16.16
N TYR A 240 -13.00 3.70 14.84
CA TYR A 240 -14.08 4.12 13.94
C TYR A 240 -14.76 2.90 13.33
N ASP A 241 -16.00 3.06 12.92
CA ASP A 241 -16.77 2.03 12.21
C ASP A 241 -16.09 1.52 10.93
N ASN A 242 -16.72 0.55 10.28
CA ASN A 242 -16.25 -0.08 9.05
C ASN A 242 -16.21 0.86 7.82
N TRP A 243 -16.75 2.07 7.93
CA TRP A 243 -16.66 3.12 6.92
C TRP A 243 -15.63 4.21 7.27
N ASN A 244 -15.05 4.15 8.48
CA ASN A 244 -14.15 5.15 9.03
C ASN A 244 -14.80 6.54 9.18
N GLU A 245 -16.09 6.59 9.50
CA GLU A 245 -16.88 7.82 9.60
C GLU A 245 -17.21 8.14 11.05
N LYS A 246 -17.85 7.20 11.76
CA LYS A 246 -18.32 7.39 13.13
C LYS A 246 -17.35 6.77 14.15
N LEU A 247 -17.18 7.45 15.28
CA LEU A 247 -16.48 6.91 16.45
C LEU A 247 -17.34 5.81 17.11
N LEU A 248 -16.73 4.65 17.40
CA LEU A 248 -17.40 3.53 18.04
C LEU A 248 -17.57 3.77 19.54
N THR A 249 -18.81 3.64 19.98
CA THR A 249 -19.22 3.57 21.39
C THR A 249 -18.76 2.25 22.02
N PRO A 250 -18.66 2.16 23.37
CA PRO A 250 -18.34 0.91 24.06
C PRO A 250 -19.28 -0.25 23.69
N ALA A 251 -20.58 0.02 23.55
CA ALA A 251 -21.57 -0.98 23.17
C ALA A 251 -21.32 -1.53 21.75
N GLU A 252 -21.07 -0.65 20.78
CA GLU A 252 -20.76 -1.04 19.40
C GLU A 252 -19.47 -1.86 19.33
N ARG A 253 -18.43 -1.49 20.09
CA ARG A 253 -17.18 -2.28 20.17
C ARG A 253 -17.43 -3.69 20.69
N ASN A 254 -18.19 -3.81 21.77
CA ASN A 254 -18.52 -5.12 22.35
C ASN A 254 -19.36 -5.96 21.38
N GLY A 255 -20.33 -5.35 20.68
CA GLY A 255 -21.15 -6.02 19.67
C GLY A 255 -20.35 -6.47 18.43
N MET A 256 -19.25 -5.79 18.09
CA MET A 256 -18.35 -6.21 17.00
C MET A 256 -17.46 -7.39 17.37
N LEU A 257 -17.08 -7.52 18.65
CA LEU A 257 -16.20 -8.58 19.14
C LEU A 257 -16.94 -9.81 19.63
N SER A 258 -18.22 -9.67 19.99
CA SER A 258 -19.07 -10.76 20.44
C SER A 258 -20.51 -10.51 20.03
N ARG A 259 -21.11 -11.48 19.31
CA ARG A 259 -22.52 -11.48 18.95
C ARG A 259 -23.26 -12.38 19.93
N THR A 260 -24.40 -11.92 20.42
CA THR A 260 -25.29 -12.72 21.26
C THR A 260 -26.49 -13.09 20.40
N ASP A 261 -26.70 -14.39 20.17
CA ASP A 261 -27.86 -14.92 19.44
C ASP A 261 -28.69 -15.78 20.40
N THR A 262 -30.02 -15.76 20.24
CA THR A 262 -30.92 -16.64 20.99
C THR A 262 -31.24 -17.86 20.13
N VAL A 263 -30.98 -19.05 20.64
CA VAL A 263 -31.37 -20.31 19.99
C VAL A 263 -32.44 -20.99 20.84
N ILE A 264 -33.41 -21.63 20.19
CA ILE A 264 -34.41 -22.44 20.86
C ILE A 264 -33.80 -23.83 21.05
N VAL A 265 -33.65 -24.25 22.31
CA VAL A 265 -33.17 -25.58 22.68
C VAL A 265 -34.36 -26.40 23.15
N TYR A 266 -34.50 -27.59 22.59
CA TYR A 266 -35.53 -28.55 22.96
C TYR A 266 -34.98 -29.52 23.99
N ASP A 267 -35.69 -29.67 25.10
CA ASP A 267 -35.45 -30.79 26.01
C ASP A 267 -35.87 -32.10 25.30
N PRO A 268 -34.96 -33.08 25.13
CA PRO A 268 -35.22 -34.27 24.33
C PRO A 268 -36.20 -35.26 24.99
N GLU A 269 -36.47 -35.14 26.29
CA GLU A 269 -37.38 -36.02 27.03
C GLU A 269 -38.77 -35.39 27.21
N THR A 270 -38.81 -34.07 27.44
CA THR A 270 -40.05 -33.34 27.75
C THR A 270 -40.59 -32.50 26.60
N TYR A 271 -39.82 -32.32 25.52
CA TYR A 271 -40.14 -31.48 24.36
C TYR A 271 -40.43 -30.00 24.71
N GLN A 272 -40.00 -29.54 25.89
CA GLN A 272 -40.17 -28.14 26.28
C GLN A 272 -39.15 -27.24 25.57
N GLU A 273 -39.63 -26.11 25.07
CA GLU A 273 -38.81 -25.08 24.43
C GLU A 273 -38.18 -24.17 25.50
N THR A 274 -36.85 -24.08 25.50
CA THR A 274 -36.14 -23.09 26.31
C THR A 274 -35.29 -22.20 25.41
N ALA A 275 -35.42 -20.89 25.59
CA ALA A 275 -34.59 -19.91 24.89
C ALA A 275 -33.19 -19.88 25.54
N ALA A 276 -32.20 -20.44 24.86
CA ALA A 276 -30.81 -20.38 25.28
C ALA A 276 -30.10 -19.20 24.60
N ILE A 277 -29.42 -18.38 25.39
CA ILE A 277 -28.61 -17.26 24.88
C ILE A 277 -27.20 -17.81 24.58
N VAL A 278 -26.83 -17.84 23.30
CA VAL A 278 -25.51 -18.27 22.84
C VAL A 278 -24.67 -17.04 22.52
N ARG A 279 -23.47 -16.97 23.09
CA ARG A 279 -22.49 -15.93 22.81
C ARG A 279 -21.46 -16.45 21.81
N ASN A 280 -21.46 -15.86 20.62
CA ASN A 280 -20.50 -16.12 19.56
C ASN A 280 -19.41 -15.04 19.57
N ASP A 281 -18.23 -15.39 20.10
CA ASP A 281 -17.08 -14.49 20.09
C ASP A 281 -16.40 -14.47 18.71
N LEU A 282 -15.78 -13.34 18.38
CA LEU A 282 -15.03 -13.13 17.15
C LEU A 282 -13.87 -14.13 17.05
N ASN A 283 -13.89 -14.97 16.01
CA ASN A 283 -12.76 -15.83 15.70
C ASN A 283 -11.61 -15.01 15.08
N ILE A 284 -10.54 -14.81 15.84
CA ILE A 284 -9.35 -14.04 15.43
C ILE A 284 -8.66 -14.67 14.20
N ASN A 285 -8.77 -15.99 14.01
CA ASN A 285 -8.16 -16.69 12.87
C ASN A 285 -8.79 -16.31 11.51
N ASN A 286 -9.96 -15.65 11.55
CA ASN A 286 -10.62 -15.10 10.37
C ASN A 286 -10.11 -13.68 10.04
N ILE A 287 -9.10 -13.17 10.77
CA ILE A 287 -8.44 -11.89 10.49
C ILE A 287 -7.02 -12.17 10.02
N ARG A 288 -6.85 -12.25 8.71
CA ARG A 288 -5.58 -12.62 8.06
C ARG A 288 -4.88 -11.45 7.40
N GLU A 289 -5.61 -10.37 7.14
CA GLU A 289 -5.13 -9.23 6.38
C GLU A 289 -5.50 -7.89 7.03
N LEU A 290 -4.69 -6.88 6.74
CA LEU A 290 -4.88 -5.50 7.10
C LEU A 290 -5.11 -4.68 5.84
N ARG A 291 -6.12 -3.83 5.86
CA ARG A 291 -6.32 -2.79 4.86
C ARG A 291 -5.64 -1.51 5.30
N LEU A 292 -4.84 -0.93 4.42
CA LEU A 292 -4.25 0.39 4.59
C LEU A 292 -5.15 1.45 3.94
N LEU A 293 -5.33 2.57 4.62
CA LEU A 293 -5.86 3.80 4.06
C LEU A 293 -4.72 4.81 4.01
N GLN A 294 -4.35 5.27 2.83
CA GLN A 294 -3.22 6.17 2.63
C GLN A 294 -3.64 7.42 1.88
N SER A 295 -2.97 8.54 2.14
CA SER A 295 -3.06 9.73 1.31
C SER A 295 -1.72 9.97 0.63
N TRP A 296 -1.78 10.18 -0.69
CA TRP A 296 -0.63 10.48 -1.53
C TRP A 296 -0.73 11.94 -1.98
N TYR A 297 0.40 12.65 -2.02
CA TYR A 297 0.47 14.06 -2.35
C TYR A 297 1.67 14.36 -3.23
N TRP A 298 1.50 15.16 -4.27
CA TRP A 298 2.60 15.69 -5.06
C TRP A 298 2.78 17.18 -4.80
N ASP A 299 3.99 17.58 -4.40
CA ASP A 299 4.42 18.97 -4.34
C ASP A 299 5.28 19.29 -5.57
N GLU A 300 4.69 20.01 -6.52
CA GLU A 300 5.32 20.38 -7.79
C GLU A 300 6.48 21.37 -7.60
N ARG A 301 6.45 22.19 -6.53
CA ARG A 301 7.54 23.12 -6.25
C ARG A 301 8.79 22.40 -5.77
N ARG A 302 8.60 21.27 -5.07
CA ARG A 302 9.69 20.47 -4.49
C ARG A 302 10.00 19.22 -5.31
N SER A 303 9.22 18.93 -6.36
CA SER A 303 9.28 17.68 -7.12
C SER A 303 9.27 16.47 -6.19
N CYS A 304 8.35 16.45 -5.22
CA CYS A 304 8.37 15.49 -4.13
C CYS A 304 7.00 14.84 -3.91
N LEU A 305 7.01 13.51 -3.92
CA LEU A 305 5.87 12.69 -3.54
C LEU A 305 5.87 12.46 -2.03
N TYR A 306 4.72 12.64 -1.38
CA TYR A 306 4.49 12.28 0.01
C TYR A 306 3.46 11.17 0.07
N ILE A 307 3.72 10.14 0.85
CA ILE A 307 2.79 9.03 1.07
C ILE A 307 2.63 8.86 2.57
N CYS A 308 1.39 8.92 3.05
CA CYS A 308 1.12 8.93 4.48
C CYS A 308 0.00 7.96 4.83
N LEU A 309 0.23 7.08 5.79
CA LEU A 309 -0.80 6.24 6.37
C LEU A 309 -1.80 7.10 7.15
N ASP A 310 -3.08 7.02 6.81
CA ASP A 310 -4.19 7.70 7.47
C ASP A 310 -4.88 6.80 8.51
N ALA A 311 -5.09 5.53 8.17
CA ALA A 311 -5.75 4.56 9.03
C ALA A 311 -5.43 3.12 8.62
N ILE A 312 -5.70 2.19 9.54
CA ILE A 312 -5.66 0.74 9.29
C ILE A 312 -6.96 0.10 9.74
N ALA A 313 -7.40 -0.90 8.97
CA ALA A 313 -8.50 -1.78 9.35
C ALA A 313 -8.08 -3.27 9.29
N PRO A 314 -8.34 -4.06 10.34
CA PRO A 314 -8.32 -5.51 10.23
C PRO A 314 -9.47 -5.96 9.32
N LEU A 315 -9.17 -6.88 8.39
CA LEU A 315 -10.17 -7.49 7.50
C LEU A 315 -10.63 -8.81 8.08
N LEU A 316 -11.94 -8.92 8.29
CA LEU A 316 -12.61 -10.15 8.70
C LEU A 316 -13.08 -10.92 7.46
N ASP A 317 -12.65 -12.18 7.36
CA ASP A 317 -13.18 -13.15 6.40
C ASP A 317 -14.60 -13.53 6.80
N VAL A 318 -15.55 -13.37 5.87
CA VAL A 318 -16.96 -13.70 6.04
C VAL A 318 -17.28 -14.96 5.24
N PHE A 319 -17.89 -15.93 5.92
CA PHE A 319 -18.29 -17.22 5.37
C PHE A 319 -19.81 -17.33 5.28
N ASP A 320 -20.32 -18.18 4.39
CA ASP A 320 -21.73 -18.57 4.37
C ASP A 320 -22.03 -19.65 5.43
N HIS A 321 -23.28 -20.15 5.44
CA HIS A 321 -23.71 -21.20 6.36
C HIS A 321 -23.06 -22.56 6.11
N GLU A 322 -22.54 -22.79 4.91
CA GLU A 322 -21.84 -24.02 4.50
C GLU A 322 -20.33 -23.93 4.80
N GLY A 323 -19.84 -22.76 5.24
CA GLY A 323 -18.43 -22.51 5.53
C GLY A 323 -17.61 -22.05 4.33
N ASN A 324 -18.25 -21.73 3.19
CA ASN A 324 -17.56 -21.20 2.02
C ASN A 324 -17.23 -19.73 2.21
N PHE A 325 -16.02 -19.33 1.81
CA PHE A 325 -15.60 -17.93 1.85
C PHE A 325 -16.43 -17.09 0.87
N ARG A 326 -16.99 -15.97 1.36
CA ARG A 326 -17.75 -15.03 0.52
C ARG A 326 -16.97 -13.77 0.18
N TYR A 327 -16.52 -13.04 1.21
CA TYR A 327 -15.83 -11.77 1.04
C TYR A 327 -15.10 -11.35 2.32
N LYS A 328 -14.27 -10.32 2.19
CA LYS A 328 -13.58 -9.66 3.31
C LYS A 328 -14.26 -8.33 3.62
N ARG A 329 -14.46 -8.04 4.91
CA ARG A 329 -14.95 -6.72 5.35
C ARG A 329 -14.05 -6.10 6.40
N PRO A 330 -13.85 -4.77 6.40
CA PRO A 330 -13.17 -4.10 7.51
C PRO A 330 -14.02 -4.24 8.77
N LEU A 331 -13.36 -4.60 9.88
CA LEU A 331 -14.03 -4.69 11.18
C LEU A 331 -14.25 -3.30 11.78
N PHE A 332 -13.17 -2.52 11.85
CA PHE A 332 -13.14 -1.13 12.32
C PHE A 332 -11.89 -0.44 11.75
N TYR A 333 -11.81 0.89 11.85
CA TYR A 333 -10.58 1.64 11.52
C TYR A 333 -9.94 2.26 12.76
N ARG A 334 -8.61 2.19 12.82
CA ARG A 334 -7.79 3.00 13.72
C ARG A 334 -7.05 4.04 12.90
N ARG A 335 -7.41 5.32 13.08
CA ARG A 335 -6.68 6.44 12.46
C ARG A 335 -5.31 6.61 13.10
N THR A 336 -4.32 6.93 12.28
CA THR A 336 -2.97 7.30 12.72
C THR A 336 -2.95 8.73 13.26
N LYS A 337 -1.86 9.13 13.91
CA LYS A 337 -1.68 10.55 14.28
C LYS A 337 -1.50 11.38 13.00
N LYS A 338 -2.22 12.49 12.90
CA LYS A 338 -2.15 13.43 11.78
C LYS A 338 -0.87 14.25 11.81
#